data_AF-A0A9D6J3Z0-F1
#
_entry.id   AF-A0A9D6J3Z0-F1
#
_cell.length_a   1.000
_cell.length_b   1.000
_cell.length_c   1.000
_cell.angle_alpha   90.00
_cell.angle_beta   90.00
_cell.angle_gamma   90.00
#
_symmetry.space_group_name_H-M   'P 1'
#
loop_
_entity.id
_entity.type
_entity.pdbx_description
1 polymer ?
#
loop_
_entity_poly.entity_id
_entity_poly.type
_entity_poly.pdbx_seq_one_letter_code
_entity_poly.pdbx_strand_id
1 'polypeptide(L)'
;MRELLLFDVYLRDASANPGRAAVVAPPWSPVPWHVMALMEEAVGRGMAAFSEAEAKRLGVPWLDMVRDKTLTEKLAKLVDEFEGRAFVPEPLADLVTAEQAKARWRALKAFHTKHGYFLVTNGPYFLKSWTKEATALTVFRDMSYPLGVGSYNAYATPRRAFITAIETDAKGLKVTAEVEIIETYGREYKVVRRPLKEVHRTLLKGGKLDCVYFAVDGGGRVSRAGIGVLEGDGRIVIVLDGKLPPGDYRVMVTLYLNGNTVDPDIRAVPFRVRAGP
;
A
#
# COMPACT_ATOMS: atom_id res chain seq x y z
N MET A 1 -10.01 2.02 11.79
CA MET A 1 -10.40 2.97 10.72
C MET A 1 -9.11 3.35 10.02
N ARG A 2 -8.92 3.01 8.73
CA ARG A 2 -7.74 3.47 7.97
C ARG A 2 -8.06 4.87 7.49
N GLU A 3 -7.37 5.87 8.02
CA GLU A 3 -7.46 7.23 7.51
C GLU A 3 -6.88 7.24 6.08
N LEU A 4 -7.72 7.56 5.10
CA LEU A 4 -7.30 7.74 3.73
C LEU A 4 -6.84 9.20 3.59
N LEU A 5 -5.53 9.40 3.48
CA LEU A 5 -4.97 10.69 3.13
C LEU A 5 -5.27 10.95 1.65
N LEU A 6 -6.05 11.98 1.36
CA LEU A 6 -6.35 12.45 0.01
C LEU A 6 -5.40 13.60 -0.33
N PHE A 7 -4.73 13.51 -1.48
CA PHE A 7 -3.84 14.56 -1.99
C PHE A 7 -4.29 14.96 -3.39
N ASP A 8 -4.64 16.23 -3.57
CA ASP A 8 -5.00 16.80 -4.87
C ASP A 8 -3.77 17.49 -5.49
N VAL A 9 -3.35 17.06 -6.68
CA VAL A 9 -2.20 17.60 -7.40
C VAL A 9 -2.68 18.30 -8.67
N TYR A 10 -2.42 19.61 -8.76
CA TYR A 10 -2.80 20.44 -9.90
C TYR A 10 -1.58 20.70 -10.79
N LEU A 11 -1.65 20.27 -12.05
CA LEU A 11 -0.61 20.48 -13.05
C LEU A 11 -1.08 21.48 -14.10
N ARG A 12 -0.25 22.49 -14.37
CA ARG A 12 -0.56 23.54 -15.36
C ARG A 12 -0.57 23.01 -16.80
N ASP A 13 0.25 22.01 -17.09
CA ASP A 13 0.40 21.35 -18.40
C ASP A 13 0.50 19.82 -18.25
N ALA A 14 -0.46 19.20 -17.58
CA ALA A 14 -0.57 17.74 -17.65
C ALA A 14 -0.95 17.36 -19.10
N SER A 15 -0.16 16.49 -19.74
CA SER A 15 -0.59 15.84 -20.97
C SER A 15 -2.00 15.27 -20.78
N ALA A 16 -2.90 15.41 -21.76
CA ALA A 16 -4.29 14.96 -21.69
C ALA A 16 -4.50 13.44 -21.46
N ASN A 17 -3.42 12.69 -21.23
CA ASN A 17 -3.43 11.29 -20.84
C ASN A 17 -3.39 11.17 -19.29
N PRO A 18 -4.49 10.75 -18.64
CA PRO A 18 -4.57 10.61 -17.18
C PRO A 18 -3.51 9.67 -16.59
N GLY A 19 -3.10 8.63 -17.34
CA GLY A 19 -2.07 7.68 -16.92
C GLY A 19 -0.66 8.29 -16.89
N ARG A 20 -0.41 9.39 -17.62
CA ARG A 20 0.87 10.12 -17.59
C ARG A 20 0.89 11.20 -16.51
N ALA A 21 -0.26 11.77 -16.13
CA ALA A 21 -0.34 12.78 -15.09
C ALA A 21 0.22 12.29 -13.73
N ALA A 22 -0.14 11.05 -13.33
CA ALA A 22 0.38 10.44 -12.10
C ALA A 22 1.89 10.11 -12.15
N VAL A 23 2.46 9.94 -13.34
CA VAL A 23 3.91 9.73 -13.52
C VAL A 23 4.67 11.06 -13.41
N VAL A 24 4.06 12.17 -13.84
CA VAL A 24 4.71 13.48 -13.89
C VAL A 24 4.72 14.17 -12.52
N ALA A 25 3.75 13.90 -11.66
CA ALA A 25 3.72 14.42 -10.29
C ALA A 25 3.15 13.40 -9.32
N PRO A 26 3.95 12.42 -8.87
CA PRO A 26 3.52 11.52 -7.82
C PRO A 26 3.18 12.32 -6.56
N PRO A 27 2.14 11.95 -5.79
CA PRO A 27 1.83 12.60 -4.51
C PRO A 27 2.86 12.31 -3.41
N TRP A 28 3.94 11.59 -3.73
CA TRP A 28 5.06 11.30 -2.84
C TRP A 28 6.38 11.68 -3.51
N SER A 29 7.36 12.12 -2.72
CA SER A 29 8.71 12.40 -3.22
C SER A 29 9.44 11.09 -3.58
N PRO A 30 10.19 11.03 -4.70
CA PRO A 30 11.05 9.90 -5.03
C PRO A 30 12.32 9.83 -4.18
N VAL A 31 12.60 10.87 -3.37
CA VAL A 31 13.75 10.92 -2.44
C VAL A 31 13.31 11.28 -1.01
N PRO A 32 14.07 10.93 0.03
CA PRO A 32 13.74 11.30 1.40
C PRO A 32 13.68 12.84 1.61
N TRP A 33 12.90 13.29 2.59
CA TRP A 33 12.68 14.73 2.83
C TRP A 33 13.96 15.54 3.05
N HIS A 34 14.97 14.96 3.70
CA HIS A 34 16.24 15.66 3.99
C HIS A 34 17.09 15.82 2.72
N VAL A 35 16.91 14.94 1.72
CA VAL A 35 17.51 15.12 0.40
C VAL A 35 16.78 16.21 -0.38
N MET A 36 15.44 16.25 -0.32
CA MET A 36 14.65 17.35 -0.90
C MET A 36 15.05 18.70 -0.32
N ALA A 37 15.07 18.82 1.00
CA ALA A 37 15.44 20.06 1.69
C ALA A 37 16.86 20.53 1.34
N LEU A 38 17.81 19.61 1.20
CA LEU A 38 19.17 19.92 0.76
C LEU A 38 19.20 20.48 -0.68
N MET A 39 18.41 19.88 -1.59
CA MET A 39 18.29 20.36 -2.97
C MET A 39 17.64 21.74 -3.03
N GLU A 40 16.54 21.94 -2.30
CA GLU A 40 15.82 23.21 -2.23
C GLU A 40 16.71 24.32 -1.69
N GLU A 41 17.48 24.05 -0.61
CA GLU A 41 18.40 25.03 -0.06
C GLU A 41 19.53 25.37 -1.04
N ALA A 42 20.10 24.38 -1.73
CA ALA A 42 21.14 24.61 -2.73
C ALA A 42 20.63 25.50 -3.88
N VAL A 43 19.40 25.25 -4.34
CA VAL A 43 18.76 26.07 -5.37
C VAL A 43 18.41 27.47 -4.83
N GLY A 44 17.87 27.56 -3.61
CA GLY A 44 17.54 28.83 -2.96
C GLY A 44 18.76 29.73 -2.72
N ARG A 45 19.95 29.14 -2.49
CA ARG A 45 21.24 29.84 -2.39
C ARG A 45 21.91 30.11 -3.75
N GLY A 46 21.26 29.79 -4.87
CA GLY A 46 21.80 29.99 -6.22
C GLY A 46 23.01 29.11 -6.54
N MET A 47 23.19 27.99 -5.84
CA MET A 47 24.32 27.08 -6.09
C MET A 47 24.12 26.24 -7.36
N ALA A 48 22.86 25.95 -7.68
CA ALA A 48 22.42 25.22 -8.85
C ALA A 48 20.95 25.55 -9.16
N ALA A 49 20.40 25.01 -10.26
CA ALA A 49 18.97 25.07 -10.55
C ALA A 49 18.38 23.67 -10.74
N PHE A 50 17.08 23.47 -10.50
CA PHE A 50 16.43 22.15 -10.66
C PHE A 50 16.32 21.68 -12.11
N SER A 51 16.32 22.59 -13.09
CA SER A 51 16.21 22.27 -14.51
C SER A 51 17.35 22.86 -15.31
N GLU A 52 17.69 22.20 -16.42
CA GLU A 52 18.70 22.66 -17.36
C GLU A 52 18.37 24.04 -17.95
N ALA A 53 17.10 24.28 -18.28
CA ALA A 53 16.64 25.56 -18.82
C ALA A 53 16.85 26.71 -17.81
N GLU A 54 16.51 26.46 -16.54
CA GLU A 54 16.67 27.45 -15.48
C GLU A 54 18.15 27.67 -15.11
N ALA A 55 18.95 26.60 -15.11
CA ALA A 55 20.40 26.67 -14.94
C ALA A 55 21.03 27.60 -15.99
N LYS A 56 20.66 27.42 -17.27
CA LYS A 56 21.10 28.28 -18.37
C LYS A 56 20.63 29.73 -18.20
N ARG A 57 19.38 29.94 -17.78
CA ARG A 57 18.80 31.28 -17.58
C ARG A 57 19.51 32.06 -16.47
N LEU A 58 19.84 31.39 -15.37
CA LEU A 58 20.47 31.98 -14.19
C LEU A 58 22.00 32.00 -14.25
N GLY A 59 22.62 31.28 -15.19
CA GLY A 59 24.07 31.15 -15.27
C GLY A 59 24.67 30.31 -14.13
N VAL A 60 23.89 29.38 -13.57
CA VAL A 60 24.31 28.46 -12.50
C VAL A 60 24.33 27.02 -13.04
N PRO A 61 25.04 26.06 -12.42
CA PRO A 61 25.02 24.68 -12.89
C PRO A 61 23.62 24.04 -12.71
N TRP A 62 23.32 23.02 -13.51
CA TRP A 62 22.17 22.16 -13.25
C TRP A 62 22.45 21.31 -12.00
N LEU A 63 21.47 21.17 -11.12
CA LEU A 63 21.57 20.41 -9.88
C LEU A 63 21.91 18.94 -10.15
N ASP A 64 23.17 18.60 -9.96
CA ASP A 64 23.70 17.26 -10.12
C ASP A 64 24.26 16.76 -8.78
N MET A 65 23.49 15.91 -8.11
CA MET A 65 23.86 15.39 -6.78
C MET A 65 24.89 14.25 -6.83
N VAL A 66 25.42 13.93 -8.01
CA VAL A 66 26.24 12.74 -8.27
C VAL A 66 27.57 13.08 -8.91
N ARG A 67 27.54 13.81 -10.03
CA ARG A 67 28.68 13.94 -10.95
C ARG A 67 29.47 15.22 -10.75
N ASP A 68 28.80 16.29 -10.33
CA ASP A 68 29.44 17.58 -10.06
C ASP A 68 30.10 17.56 -8.67
N LYS A 69 31.42 17.37 -8.66
CA LYS A 69 32.24 17.33 -7.43
C LYS A 69 32.23 18.65 -6.66
N THR A 70 32.27 19.77 -7.38
CA THR A 70 32.27 21.10 -6.75
C THR A 70 30.93 21.37 -6.07
N LEU A 71 29.82 20.93 -6.69
CA LEU A 71 28.51 21.00 -6.07
C LEU A 71 28.40 20.05 -4.88
N THR A 72 28.84 18.79 -4.99
CA THR A 72 28.81 17.83 -3.86
C THR A 72 29.61 18.34 -2.66
N GLU A 73 30.75 18.99 -2.85
CA GLU A 73 31.51 19.62 -1.76
C GLU A 73 30.74 20.76 -1.08
N LYS A 74 30.03 21.59 -1.84
CA LYS A 74 29.14 22.64 -1.29
C LYS A 74 27.98 22.02 -0.51
N LEU A 75 27.36 20.98 -1.06
CA LEU A 75 26.28 20.24 -0.41
C LEU A 75 26.74 19.59 0.90
N ALA A 76 27.97 19.07 0.97
CA ALA A 76 28.51 18.51 2.21
C ALA A 76 28.59 19.55 3.33
N LYS A 77 29.00 20.79 3.01
CA LYS A 77 29.00 21.91 3.98
C LYS A 77 27.58 22.26 4.44
N LEU A 78 26.60 22.24 3.54
CA LEU A 78 25.19 22.43 3.91
C LEU A 78 24.67 21.32 4.82
N VAL A 79 25.05 20.07 4.57
CA VAL A 79 24.69 18.94 5.44
C VAL A 79 25.28 19.12 6.84
N ASP A 80 26.53 19.56 6.96
CA ASP A 80 27.15 19.88 8.26
C ASP A 80 26.41 21.02 8.98
N GLU A 81 26.04 22.07 8.25
CA GLU A 81 25.25 23.20 8.77
C GLU A 81 23.85 22.77 9.26
N PHE A 82 23.19 21.89 8.51
CA PHE A 82 21.88 21.35 8.85
C PHE A 82 21.91 20.34 10.00
N GLU A 83 22.95 19.50 10.06
CA GLU A 83 23.17 18.64 11.21
C GLU A 83 23.37 19.46 12.49
N GLY A 84 24.26 20.47 12.45
CA GLY A 84 24.61 21.28 13.60
C GLY A 84 23.42 22.05 14.20
N ARG A 85 22.49 22.49 13.36
CA ARG A 85 21.27 23.21 13.78
C ARG A 85 20.03 22.32 13.92
N ALA A 86 20.16 21.02 13.70
CA ALA A 86 19.03 20.09 13.69
C ALA A 86 17.90 20.54 12.74
N PHE A 87 18.26 20.98 11.54
CA PHE A 87 17.32 21.63 10.63
C PHE A 87 16.14 20.72 10.26
N VAL A 88 14.93 21.25 10.42
CA VAL A 88 13.65 20.64 10.02
C VAL A 88 12.92 21.63 9.13
N PRO A 89 12.51 21.26 7.91
CA PRO A 89 11.65 22.10 7.08
C PRO A 89 10.34 22.42 7.81
N GLU A 90 9.85 23.65 7.68
CA GLU A 90 8.63 24.12 8.35
C GLU A 90 7.43 23.16 8.18
N PRO A 91 7.14 22.60 6.99
CA PRO A 91 6.03 21.65 6.82
C PRO A 91 6.15 20.34 7.62
N LEU A 92 7.33 20.03 8.16
CA LEU A 92 7.62 18.82 8.93
C LEU A 92 7.88 19.10 10.41
N ALA A 93 7.76 20.34 10.87
CA ALA A 93 8.11 20.76 12.23
C ALA A 93 7.37 19.95 13.32
N ASP A 94 6.10 19.61 13.07
CA ASP A 94 5.26 18.82 14.00
C ASP A 94 5.43 17.30 13.86
N LEU A 95 6.15 16.84 12.83
CA LEU A 95 6.28 15.42 12.48
C LEU A 95 7.68 14.87 12.75
N VAL A 96 8.70 15.73 12.83
CA VAL A 96 10.10 15.35 12.96
C VAL A 96 10.73 16.09 14.11
N THR A 97 11.21 15.35 15.11
CA THR A 97 11.94 15.94 16.24
C THR A 97 13.35 16.35 15.82
N ALA A 98 13.94 17.30 16.56
CA ALA A 98 15.32 17.73 16.33
C ALA A 98 16.33 16.56 16.35
N GLU A 99 16.14 15.58 17.23
CA GLU A 99 17.02 14.41 17.29
C GLU A 99 16.83 13.46 16.09
N GLN A 100 15.59 13.29 15.62
CA GLN A 100 15.34 12.55 14.38
C GLN A 100 15.97 13.26 13.18
N ALA A 101 15.90 14.60 13.12
CA ALA A 101 16.53 15.39 12.08
C ALA A 101 18.05 15.25 12.08
N LYS A 102 18.70 15.43 13.24
CA LYS A 102 20.15 15.19 13.39
C LYS A 102 20.54 13.79 12.92
N ALA A 103 19.78 12.76 13.30
CA ALA A 103 20.04 11.39 12.86
C ALA A 103 19.94 11.23 11.34
N ARG A 104 18.99 11.90 10.68
CA ARG A 104 18.87 11.92 9.21
C ARG A 104 20.05 12.61 8.55
N TRP A 105 20.47 13.78 9.03
CA TRP A 105 21.62 14.51 8.49
C TRP A 105 22.93 13.72 8.66
N ARG A 106 23.15 13.12 9.84
CA ARG A 106 24.28 12.19 10.08
C ARG A 106 24.29 11.01 9.12
N ALA A 107 23.12 10.40 8.90
CA ALA A 107 22.99 9.29 7.97
C ALA A 107 23.31 9.71 6.53
N LEU A 108 22.85 10.89 6.10
CA LEU A 108 23.16 11.43 4.78
C LEU A 108 24.65 11.76 4.62
N LYS A 109 25.28 12.33 5.65
CA LYS A 109 26.73 12.56 5.70
C LYS A 109 27.52 11.26 5.57
N ALA A 110 27.16 10.24 6.35
CA ALA A 110 27.79 8.92 6.28
C ALA A 110 27.59 8.25 4.91
N PHE A 111 26.40 8.42 4.32
CA PHE A 111 26.11 7.95 2.97
C PHE A 111 27.03 8.61 1.94
N HIS A 112 27.16 9.94 1.96
CA HIS A 112 28.08 10.66 1.09
C HIS A 112 29.54 10.25 1.29
N THR A 113 30.01 10.10 2.53
CA THR A 113 31.38 9.63 2.81
C THR A 113 31.64 8.25 2.19
N LYS A 114 30.64 7.37 2.19
CA LYS A 114 30.77 6.02 1.65
C LYS A 114 30.64 5.95 0.12
N HIS A 115 29.77 6.77 -0.47
CA HIS A 115 29.36 6.64 -1.86
C HIS A 115 29.85 7.78 -2.77
N GLY A 116 30.26 8.91 -2.21
CA GLY A 116 30.75 10.10 -2.92
C GLY A 116 29.66 10.96 -3.56
N TYR A 117 28.38 10.74 -3.23
CA TYR A 117 27.24 11.47 -3.79
C TYR A 117 26.07 11.58 -2.80
N PHE A 118 25.09 12.44 -3.07
CA PHE A 118 23.92 12.67 -2.20
C PHE A 118 22.58 12.14 -2.73
N LEU A 119 22.54 11.53 -3.91
CA LEU A 119 21.33 10.92 -4.48
C LEU A 119 20.89 9.65 -3.73
N VAL A 120 20.09 9.82 -2.68
CA VAL A 120 19.36 8.73 -2.00
C VAL A 120 17.93 8.68 -2.54
N THR A 121 17.45 7.50 -2.93
CA THR A 121 16.09 7.32 -3.46
C THR A 121 15.20 6.51 -2.53
N ASN A 122 13.90 6.74 -2.59
CA ASN A 122 12.88 5.95 -1.89
C ASN A 122 12.59 4.68 -2.70
N GLY A 123 13.44 3.66 -2.57
CA GLY A 123 13.26 2.39 -3.28
C GLY A 123 14.41 1.39 -3.06
N PRO A 124 14.31 0.17 -3.62
CA PRO A 124 15.28 -0.89 -3.41
C PRO A 124 16.55 -0.72 -4.29
N TYR A 125 16.86 0.50 -4.73
CA TYR A 125 17.95 0.78 -5.65
C TYR A 125 18.87 1.87 -5.09
N PHE A 126 20.17 1.70 -5.26
CA PHE A 126 21.13 2.80 -5.13
C PHE A 126 22.12 2.78 -6.29
N LEU A 127 22.66 3.95 -6.62
CA LEU A 127 23.60 4.12 -7.72
C LEU A 127 24.93 3.42 -7.39
N LYS A 128 25.29 2.41 -8.19
CA LYS A 128 26.56 1.69 -8.03
C LYS A 128 27.69 2.39 -8.76
N SER A 129 27.44 2.75 -10.01
CA SER A 129 28.39 3.43 -10.88
C SER A 129 27.67 4.07 -12.06
N TRP A 130 28.33 5.03 -12.70
CA TRP A 130 27.87 5.64 -13.94
C TRP A 130 29.06 5.92 -14.87
N THR A 131 28.80 5.92 -16.16
CA THR A 131 29.66 6.43 -17.23
C THR A 131 28.84 7.35 -18.12
N LYS A 132 29.40 7.83 -19.24
CA LYS A 132 28.61 8.56 -20.23
C LYS A 132 27.61 7.64 -20.95
N GLU A 133 27.91 6.35 -21.02
CA GLU A 133 27.21 5.35 -21.81
C GLU A 133 26.25 4.50 -20.97
N ALA A 134 26.51 4.33 -19.67
CA ALA A 134 25.74 3.42 -18.83
C ALA A 134 25.61 3.91 -17.39
N THR A 135 24.53 3.50 -16.73
CA THR A 135 24.31 3.66 -15.29
C THR A 135 23.99 2.30 -14.69
N ALA A 136 24.71 1.91 -13.64
CA ALA A 136 24.48 0.66 -12.93
C ALA A 136 23.86 0.94 -11.57
N LEU A 137 22.76 0.25 -11.27
CA LEU A 137 22.08 0.32 -9.98
C LEU A 137 22.26 -1.00 -9.23
N THR A 138 22.55 -0.93 -7.94
CA THR A 138 22.47 -2.10 -7.06
C THR A 138 21.05 -2.26 -6.58
N VAL A 139 20.47 -3.44 -6.78
CA VAL A 139 19.22 -3.83 -6.13
C VAL A 139 19.56 -4.41 -4.78
N PHE A 140 19.00 -3.85 -3.71
CA PHE A 140 19.19 -4.37 -2.36
C PHE A 140 17.85 -4.63 -1.70
N ARG A 141 17.89 -5.52 -0.71
CA ARG A 141 16.73 -5.88 0.08
C ARG A 141 16.96 -5.40 1.51
N ASP A 142 16.21 -4.38 1.90
CA ASP A 142 16.16 -3.97 3.29
C ASP A 142 15.15 -4.83 4.03
N MET A 143 15.60 -5.53 5.09
CA MET A 143 14.73 -6.37 5.91
C MET A 143 13.78 -5.53 6.79
N SER A 144 14.06 -4.24 6.98
CA SER A 144 13.16 -3.29 7.61
C SER A 144 12.08 -2.75 6.66
N TYR A 145 12.17 -3.04 5.35
CA TYR A 145 11.17 -2.60 4.39
C TYR A 145 9.81 -3.25 4.70
N PRO A 146 8.72 -2.47 4.86
CA PRO A 146 7.45 -2.99 5.36
C PRO A 146 6.76 -3.94 4.38
N LEU A 147 7.17 -3.95 3.11
CA LEU A 147 6.63 -4.79 2.05
C LEU A 147 7.65 -5.88 1.68
N GLY A 148 7.64 -6.96 2.46
CA GLY A 148 8.49 -8.11 2.26
C GLY A 148 8.14 -8.95 1.02
N VAL A 149 8.85 -10.09 0.88
CA VAL A 149 8.49 -11.08 -0.16
C VAL A 149 7.13 -11.64 0.17
N GLY A 150 6.29 -11.72 -0.85
CA GLY A 150 4.95 -12.22 -0.74
C GLY A 150 3.89 -11.19 -0.39
N SER A 151 4.26 -9.94 -0.09
CA SER A 151 3.30 -8.86 0.20
C SER A 151 2.27 -8.65 -0.91
N TYR A 152 2.62 -8.99 -2.15
CA TYR A 152 1.73 -8.86 -3.32
C TYR A 152 1.29 -10.20 -3.92
N ASN A 153 1.59 -11.34 -3.29
CA ASN A 153 1.25 -12.66 -3.83
C ASN A 153 -0.26 -12.86 -4.03
N ALA A 154 -1.09 -12.18 -3.23
CA ALA A 154 -2.54 -12.25 -3.38
C ALA A 154 -3.04 -11.75 -4.74
N TYR A 155 -2.29 -10.87 -5.43
CA TYR A 155 -2.64 -10.38 -6.77
C TYR A 155 -2.09 -11.27 -7.88
N ALA A 156 -0.88 -11.82 -7.69
CA ALA A 156 -0.28 -12.73 -8.66
C ALA A 156 -0.97 -14.12 -8.67
N THR A 157 -1.45 -14.55 -7.52
CA THR A 157 -2.17 -15.82 -7.34
C THR A 157 -3.45 -15.54 -6.54
N PRO A 158 -4.51 -15.06 -7.20
CA PRO A 158 -5.77 -14.72 -6.54
C PRO A 158 -6.45 -15.98 -6.04
N ARG A 159 -6.41 -16.18 -4.71
CA ARG A 159 -7.03 -17.31 -4.02
C ARG A 159 -8.53 -17.07 -3.87
N ARG A 160 -9.31 -18.15 -3.88
CA ARG A 160 -10.77 -18.13 -3.72
C ARG A 160 -11.23 -18.79 -2.43
N ALA A 161 -12.45 -18.45 -2.06
CA ALA A 161 -13.21 -19.12 -1.01
C ALA A 161 -14.49 -19.68 -1.62
N PHE A 162 -14.93 -20.82 -1.08
CA PHE A 162 -16.04 -21.60 -1.62
C PHE A 162 -17.01 -21.92 -0.50
N ILE A 163 -18.29 -21.81 -0.80
CA ILE A 163 -19.36 -22.21 0.12
C ILE A 163 -19.59 -23.70 -0.08
N THR A 164 -19.36 -24.49 0.96
CA THR A 164 -19.60 -25.93 0.93
C THR A 164 -20.95 -26.32 1.50
N ALA A 165 -21.44 -25.59 2.49
CA ALA A 165 -22.77 -25.80 3.05
C ALA A 165 -23.34 -24.51 3.65
N ILE A 166 -24.67 -24.40 3.63
CA ILE A 166 -25.41 -23.35 4.37
C ILE A 166 -26.51 -24.02 5.17
N GLU A 167 -26.44 -23.90 6.49
CA GLU A 167 -27.50 -24.27 7.42
C GLU A 167 -28.32 -23.02 7.73
N THR A 168 -29.65 -23.16 7.84
CA THR A 168 -30.55 -22.05 8.13
C THR A 168 -31.40 -22.39 9.36
N ASP A 169 -31.52 -21.44 10.28
CA ASP A 169 -32.41 -21.52 11.44
C ASP A 169 -33.22 -20.23 11.59
N ALA A 170 -34.03 -20.12 12.65
CA ALA A 170 -34.84 -18.92 12.88
C ALA A 170 -34.01 -17.65 13.11
N LYS A 171 -32.74 -17.79 13.55
CA LYS A 171 -31.87 -16.67 13.88
C LYS A 171 -31.06 -16.17 12.68
N GLY A 172 -30.87 -17.01 11.66
CA GLY A 172 -30.16 -16.66 10.45
C GLY A 172 -29.51 -17.85 9.75
N LEU A 173 -28.31 -17.63 9.21
CA LEU A 173 -27.58 -18.62 8.41
C LEU A 173 -26.23 -18.96 9.06
N LYS A 174 -25.82 -20.21 8.95
CA LYS A 174 -24.47 -20.70 9.26
C LYS A 174 -23.83 -21.25 8.00
N VAL A 175 -22.71 -20.68 7.60
CA VAL A 175 -22.01 -20.97 6.35
C VAL A 175 -20.75 -21.75 6.67
N THR A 176 -20.59 -22.92 6.04
CA THR A 176 -19.36 -23.68 6.04
C THR A 176 -18.60 -23.40 4.74
N ALA A 177 -17.29 -23.22 4.87
CA ALA A 177 -16.45 -22.81 3.75
C ALA A 177 -15.19 -23.66 3.62
N GLU A 178 -14.71 -23.73 2.39
CA GLU A 178 -13.35 -24.13 2.05
C GLU A 178 -12.62 -22.96 1.41
N VAL A 179 -11.31 -22.89 1.60
CA VAL A 179 -10.47 -21.83 1.03
C VAL A 179 -9.30 -22.42 0.28
N GLU A 180 -8.88 -21.73 -0.78
CA GLU A 180 -7.61 -22.00 -1.44
C GLU A 180 -6.46 -21.48 -0.57
N ILE A 181 -5.47 -22.33 -0.32
CA ILE A 181 -4.20 -21.99 0.31
C ILE A 181 -3.04 -22.33 -0.64
N ILE A 182 -1.88 -21.72 -0.40
CA ILE A 182 -0.67 -22.02 -1.16
C ILE A 182 0.20 -22.95 -0.31
N GLU A 183 0.45 -24.15 -0.81
CA GLU A 183 1.47 -25.06 -0.29
C GLU A 183 2.74 -24.88 -1.13
N THR A 184 3.87 -24.62 -0.48
CA THR A 184 5.14 -24.32 -1.16
C THR A 184 6.12 -25.46 -0.91
N TYR A 185 6.74 -25.97 -1.96
CA TYR A 185 7.76 -27.02 -1.92
C TYR A 185 9.00 -26.51 -2.66
N GLY A 186 9.96 -25.96 -1.90
CA GLY A 186 11.12 -25.29 -2.50
C GLY A 186 10.71 -24.05 -3.29
N ARG A 187 10.92 -24.07 -4.62
CA ARG A 187 10.53 -22.99 -5.55
C ARG A 187 9.20 -23.23 -6.26
N GLU A 188 8.61 -24.40 -6.07
CA GLU A 188 7.30 -24.73 -6.61
C GLU A 188 6.21 -24.41 -5.60
N TYR A 189 5.03 -24.06 -6.11
CA TYR A 189 3.86 -23.88 -5.29
C TYR A 189 2.65 -24.59 -5.92
N LYS A 190 1.75 -25.05 -5.06
CA LYS A 190 0.45 -25.59 -5.45
C LYS A 190 -0.64 -24.84 -4.70
N VAL A 191 -1.70 -24.52 -5.43
CA VAL A 191 -2.93 -24.03 -4.83
C VAL A 191 -3.78 -25.23 -4.47
N VAL A 192 -4.11 -25.39 -3.18
CA VAL A 192 -4.91 -26.50 -2.68
C VAL A 192 -6.11 -25.98 -1.91
N ARG A 193 -7.21 -26.73 -1.97
CA ARG A 193 -8.45 -26.41 -1.24
C ARG A 193 -8.46 -27.14 0.11
N ARG A 194 -8.82 -26.42 1.17
CA ARG A 194 -8.90 -26.94 2.54
C ARG A 194 -10.14 -26.42 3.28
N PRO A 195 -10.73 -27.22 4.19
CA PRO A 195 -11.76 -26.74 5.12
C PRO A 195 -11.26 -25.54 5.93
N LEU A 196 -12.08 -24.49 6.02
CA LEU A 196 -11.69 -23.25 6.71
C LEU A 196 -11.28 -23.49 8.17
N LYS A 197 -11.96 -24.43 8.85
CA LYS A 197 -11.67 -24.85 10.23
C LYS A 197 -10.26 -25.44 10.42
N GLU A 198 -9.66 -25.98 9.36
CA GLU A 198 -8.32 -26.60 9.37
C GLU A 198 -7.23 -25.60 9.00
N VAL A 199 -7.59 -24.44 8.47
CA VAL A 199 -6.63 -23.42 8.03
C VAL A 199 -6.29 -22.52 9.22
N HIS A 200 -5.04 -22.62 9.68
CA HIS A 200 -4.55 -21.76 10.75
C HIS A 200 -4.70 -20.27 10.37
N ARG A 201 -5.14 -19.42 11.31
CA ARG A 201 -5.37 -17.98 11.07
C ARG A 201 -4.12 -17.24 10.57
N THR A 202 -2.92 -17.78 10.80
CA THR A 202 -1.68 -17.24 10.23
C THR A 202 -1.44 -17.59 8.77
N LEU A 203 -2.05 -18.63 8.22
CA LEU A 203 -2.07 -18.91 6.77
C LEU A 203 -3.05 -17.97 6.03
N LEU A 204 -3.92 -17.32 6.82
CA LEU A 204 -4.69 -16.14 6.46
C LEU A 204 -3.97 -14.83 6.85
N LYS A 205 -2.72 -14.82 7.36
CA LYS A 205 -2.01 -13.54 7.61
C LYS A 205 -1.79 -12.84 6.27
N GLY A 206 -2.31 -11.62 6.17
CA GLY A 206 -2.41 -10.84 4.93
C GLY A 206 -3.68 -11.10 4.13
N GLY A 207 -4.52 -12.05 4.56
CA GLY A 207 -5.72 -12.47 3.87
C GLY A 207 -7.01 -12.32 4.67
N LYS A 208 -7.86 -11.40 4.22
CA LYS A 208 -9.19 -11.16 4.79
C LYS A 208 -10.19 -12.08 4.10
N LEU A 209 -10.84 -12.96 4.85
CA LEU A 209 -12.03 -13.69 4.37
C LEU A 209 -13.26 -12.86 4.72
N ASP A 210 -13.90 -12.30 3.71
CA ASP A 210 -15.14 -11.55 3.84
C ASP A 210 -16.30 -12.43 3.38
N CYS A 211 -17.29 -12.65 4.25
CA CYS A 211 -18.57 -13.24 3.89
C CYS A 211 -19.58 -12.12 3.75
N VAL A 212 -19.91 -11.75 2.52
CA VAL A 212 -20.87 -10.68 2.25
C VAL A 212 -22.24 -11.31 2.00
N TYR A 213 -23.28 -10.72 2.57
CA TYR A 213 -24.65 -11.13 2.30
C TYR A 213 -25.56 -9.95 2.00
N PHE A 214 -26.61 -10.22 1.25
CA PHE A 214 -27.76 -9.33 1.12
C PHE A 214 -29.06 -10.12 1.03
N ALA A 215 -30.08 -9.66 1.76
CA ALA A 215 -31.41 -10.23 1.77
C ALA A 215 -32.33 -9.42 0.86
N VAL A 216 -32.98 -10.10 -0.08
CA VAL A 216 -33.88 -9.51 -1.07
C VAL A 216 -35.32 -9.93 -0.76
N ASP A 217 -36.25 -8.97 -0.73
CA ASP A 217 -37.68 -9.24 -0.53
C ASP A 217 -38.35 -9.80 -1.79
N GLY A 218 -39.62 -10.21 -1.69
CA GLY A 218 -40.40 -10.70 -2.83
C GLY A 218 -40.59 -9.69 -3.98
N GLY A 219 -40.34 -8.40 -3.72
CA GLY A 219 -40.36 -7.33 -4.72
C GLY A 219 -39.00 -7.06 -5.37
N GLY A 220 -37.95 -7.83 -5.03
CA GLY A 220 -36.61 -7.64 -5.57
C GLY A 220 -35.79 -6.55 -4.87
N ARG A 221 -36.25 -5.98 -3.76
CA ARG A 221 -35.54 -4.92 -3.04
C ARG A 221 -34.62 -5.50 -1.98
N VAL A 222 -33.41 -4.95 -1.88
CA VAL A 222 -32.46 -5.30 -0.81
C VAL A 222 -32.97 -4.76 0.52
N SER A 223 -33.49 -5.64 1.37
CA SER A 223 -34.02 -5.31 2.70
C SER A 223 -32.92 -5.26 3.76
N ARG A 224 -31.80 -5.96 3.54
CA ARG A 224 -30.63 -5.95 4.42
C ARG A 224 -29.37 -6.31 3.64
N ALA A 225 -28.24 -5.75 4.02
CA ALA A 225 -26.92 -6.22 3.62
C ALA A 225 -25.96 -6.17 4.81
N GLY A 226 -24.89 -6.96 4.74
CA GLY A 226 -23.87 -6.96 5.77
C GLY A 226 -22.77 -7.99 5.55
N ILE A 227 -21.98 -8.17 6.61
CA ILE A 227 -20.87 -9.12 6.64
C ILE A 227 -21.16 -10.17 7.71
N GLY A 228 -21.00 -11.44 7.36
CA GLY A 228 -21.06 -12.57 8.30
C GLY A 228 -19.83 -12.61 9.21
N VAL A 229 -20.02 -13.10 10.43
CA VAL A 229 -18.96 -13.17 11.45
C VAL A 229 -18.36 -14.56 11.48
N LEU A 230 -17.05 -14.67 11.32
CA LEU A 230 -16.33 -15.94 11.48
C LEU A 230 -16.24 -16.30 12.96
N GLU A 231 -16.78 -17.46 13.33
CA GLU A 231 -16.73 -18.01 14.69
C GLU A 231 -15.53 -18.93 14.90
N GLY A 232 -15.24 -19.28 16.16
CA GLY A 232 -14.06 -20.06 16.54
C GLY A 232 -14.05 -21.50 16.04
N ASP A 233 -15.21 -22.04 15.65
CA ASP A 233 -15.38 -23.38 15.08
C ASP A 233 -15.14 -23.43 13.55
N GLY A 234 -14.80 -22.29 12.94
CA GLY A 234 -14.55 -22.16 11.50
C GLY A 234 -15.81 -21.99 10.66
N ARG A 235 -16.99 -21.82 11.27
CA ARG A 235 -18.23 -21.45 10.57
C ARG A 235 -18.39 -19.95 10.53
N ILE A 236 -19.11 -19.46 9.52
CA ILE A 236 -19.46 -18.04 9.41
C ILE A 236 -20.95 -17.87 9.70
N VAL A 237 -21.28 -17.02 10.67
CA VAL A 237 -22.66 -16.79 11.12
C VAL A 237 -23.17 -15.46 10.57
N ILE A 238 -24.35 -15.52 9.95
CA ILE A 238 -25.12 -14.36 9.49
C ILE A 238 -26.37 -14.27 10.36
N VAL A 239 -26.38 -13.33 11.31
CA VAL A 239 -27.52 -13.10 12.20
C VAL A 239 -28.53 -12.17 11.53
N LEU A 240 -29.74 -12.66 11.31
CA LEU A 240 -30.88 -11.94 10.71
C LEU A 240 -32.06 -11.74 11.68
N ASP A 241 -32.04 -12.43 12.83
CA ASP A 241 -33.07 -12.31 13.87
C ASP A 241 -33.30 -10.85 14.28
N GLY A 242 -34.55 -10.41 14.30
CA GLY A 242 -34.94 -9.04 14.62
C GLY A 242 -34.41 -7.95 13.66
N LYS A 243 -33.75 -8.32 12.55
CA LYS A 243 -33.17 -7.37 11.57
C LYS A 243 -33.97 -7.25 10.28
N LEU A 244 -34.99 -8.08 10.11
CA LEU A 244 -35.86 -8.14 8.94
C LEU A 244 -37.32 -8.17 9.41
N PRO A 245 -38.24 -7.41 8.78
CA PRO A 245 -39.67 -7.57 9.01
C PRO A 245 -40.18 -8.98 8.68
N PRO A 246 -41.34 -9.41 9.22
CA PRO A 246 -41.98 -10.65 8.82
C PRO A 246 -42.19 -10.72 7.29
N GLY A 247 -41.84 -11.85 6.69
CA GLY A 247 -41.91 -12.03 5.25
C GLY A 247 -40.97 -13.10 4.71
N ASP A 248 -41.03 -13.28 3.40
CA ASP A 248 -40.18 -14.18 2.64
C ASP A 248 -39.05 -13.42 1.96
N TYR A 249 -37.83 -13.93 2.14
CA TYR A 249 -36.61 -13.35 1.61
C TYR A 249 -35.78 -14.39 0.88
N ARG A 250 -34.98 -13.90 -0.07
CA ARG A 250 -33.86 -14.63 -0.66
C ARG A 250 -32.57 -13.99 -0.18
N VAL A 251 -31.78 -14.73 0.60
CA VAL A 251 -30.49 -14.28 1.11
C VAL A 251 -29.41 -14.75 0.14
N MET A 252 -28.75 -13.79 -0.50
CA MET A 252 -27.59 -14.02 -1.32
C MET A 252 -26.35 -13.96 -0.43
N VAL A 253 -25.49 -14.97 -0.53
CA VAL A 253 -24.27 -15.11 0.28
C VAL A 253 -23.09 -15.33 -0.66
N THR A 254 -21.98 -14.64 -0.41
CA THR A 254 -20.74 -14.78 -1.18
C THR A 254 -19.53 -14.67 -0.29
N LEU A 255 -18.43 -15.33 -0.68
CA LEU A 255 -17.16 -15.29 0.03
C LEU A 255 -16.08 -14.62 -0.83
N TYR A 256 -15.30 -13.72 -0.23
CA TYR A 256 -14.14 -13.09 -0.85
C TYR A 256 -12.90 -13.35 -0.02
N LEU A 257 -11.85 -13.86 -0.64
CA LEU A 257 -10.57 -14.09 0.02
C LEU A 257 -9.55 -13.06 -0.47
N ASN A 258 -8.99 -12.29 0.45
CA ASN A 258 -8.03 -11.21 0.17
C ASN A 258 -8.60 -10.13 -0.76
N GLY A 259 -9.92 -9.92 -0.74
CA GLY A 259 -10.59 -9.00 -1.65
C GLY A 259 -10.63 -9.48 -3.11
N ASN A 260 -10.31 -10.75 -3.38
CA ASN A 260 -10.50 -11.34 -4.70
C ASN A 260 -11.99 -11.45 -5.00
N THR A 261 -12.47 -10.68 -5.98
CA THR A 261 -13.85 -10.64 -6.46
C THR A 261 -14.04 -11.32 -7.81
N VAL A 262 -12.99 -11.96 -8.33
CA VAL A 262 -13.06 -12.70 -9.61
C VAL A 262 -13.78 -14.02 -9.37
N ASP A 263 -14.85 -14.24 -10.13
CA ASP A 263 -15.65 -15.48 -10.13
C ASP A 263 -16.03 -15.97 -8.71
N PRO A 264 -16.74 -15.15 -7.91
CA PRO A 264 -17.06 -15.49 -6.54
C PRO A 264 -18.16 -16.55 -6.50
N ASP A 265 -18.07 -17.49 -5.55
CA ASP A 265 -19.14 -18.44 -5.28
C ASP A 265 -20.31 -17.72 -4.58
N ILE A 266 -21.40 -17.52 -5.33
CA ILE A 266 -22.62 -16.87 -4.83
C ILE A 266 -23.71 -17.92 -4.65
N ARG A 267 -24.30 -17.98 -3.46
CA ARG A 267 -25.42 -18.87 -3.14
C ARG A 267 -26.66 -18.08 -2.75
N ALA A 268 -27.80 -18.51 -3.26
CA ALA A 268 -29.12 -17.99 -2.93
C ALA A 268 -29.82 -18.96 -1.98
N VAL A 269 -30.25 -18.48 -0.82
CA VAL A 269 -30.90 -19.30 0.21
C VAL A 269 -32.25 -18.68 0.59
N PRO A 270 -33.35 -19.44 0.58
CA PRO A 270 -34.63 -18.94 1.07
C PRO A 270 -34.57 -18.73 2.59
N PHE A 271 -35.11 -17.61 3.07
CA PHE A 271 -35.18 -17.27 4.48
C PHE A 271 -36.55 -16.67 4.80
N ARG A 272 -37.24 -17.22 5.81
CA ARG A 272 -38.59 -16.77 6.21
C ARG A 272 -38.54 -16.23 7.63
N VAL A 273 -38.95 -14.98 7.78
CA VAL A 273 -39.20 -14.37 9.10
C VAL A 273 -40.67 -14.52 9.41
N ARG A 274 -41.00 -15.25 10.47
CA ARG A 274 -42.39 -15.36 10.93
C ARG A 274 -42.75 -14.12 11.73
N ALA A 275 -44.00 -13.68 11.64
CA ALA A 275 -44.52 -12.71 12.60
C ALA A 275 -44.41 -13.32 14.01
N GLY A 276 -44.04 -12.51 15.00
CA GLY A 276 -44.13 -12.92 16.39
C GLY A 276 -45.56 -13.31 16.75
N PRO A 277 -45.75 -14.13 17.80
CA PRO A 277 -47.09 -14.37 18.34
C PRO A 277 -47.78 -13.06 18.76
#